data_AF-A0A957V960-F1
#
_entry.id   AF-A0A957V960-F1
#
_cell.length_a   1.000
_cell.length_b   1.000
_cell.length_c   1.000
_cell.angle_alpha   90.00
_cell.angle_beta   90.00
_cell.angle_gamma   90.00
#
_symmetry.space_group_name_H-M   'P 1'
#
loop_
_entity.id
_entity.type
_entity.pdbx_description
1 polymer ?
#
loop_
_entity_poly.entity_id
_entity_poly.type
_entity_poly.pdbx_seq_one_letter_code
_entity_poly.pdbx_strand_id
1 'polypeptide(L)'
;MSNKRLANIPDGPNTRTTRPLAGRQFAALMDALCATFSFEEIRSLAREGLGIEPDDIAAGVNRRQYVFELLVWCERGAHMQEFVAAALAAKPDATELAALAEQLGFAGNAGTPG
;
A
#
# COMPACT_ATOMS: atom_id res chain seq x y z
N MET A 1 -37.96 -37.36 -10.22
CA MET A 1 -36.85 -37.46 -9.24
C MET A 1 -35.56 -37.52 -10.04
N SER A 2 -34.81 -36.43 -10.15
CA SER A 2 -33.64 -36.32 -11.04
C SER A 2 -32.39 -35.91 -10.28
N ASN A 3 -31.31 -36.55 -10.68
CA ASN A 3 -30.05 -36.72 -9.98
C ASN A 3 -29.22 -35.45 -9.79
N LYS A 4 -28.49 -35.46 -8.68
CA LYS A 4 -27.36 -34.60 -8.33
C LYS A 4 -26.12 -35.07 -9.11
N ARG A 5 -25.57 -34.23 -10.01
CA ARG A 5 -24.13 -34.00 -10.28
C ARG A 5 -23.90 -33.05 -11.48
N LEU A 6 -23.01 -32.08 -11.25
CA LEU A 6 -22.10 -31.37 -12.19
C LEU A 6 -22.65 -30.24 -13.09
N ALA A 7 -22.29 -29.01 -12.71
CA ALA A 7 -21.64 -28.01 -13.56
C ALA A 7 -20.83 -27.12 -12.61
N ASN A 8 -19.52 -27.33 -12.43
CA ASN A 8 -18.49 -26.67 -13.22
C ASN A 8 -18.93 -25.30 -13.72
N ILE A 9 -18.80 -24.29 -12.85
CA ILE A 9 -18.74 -22.89 -13.28
C ILE A 9 -17.30 -22.42 -12.96
N PRO A 10 -16.60 -21.89 -13.98
CA PRO A 10 -15.17 -21.59 -13.93
C PRO A 10 -14.81 -20.42 -13.02
N ASP A 11 -13.58 -20.46 -12.54
CA ASP A 11 -12.81 -19.32 -12.03
C ASP A 11 -13.01 -18.11 -12.97
N GLY A 12 -13.74 -17.10 -12.49
CA GLY A 12 -13.84 -15.82 -13.17
C GLY A 12 -12.61 -14.98 -12.81
N PRO A 13 -11.83 -14.49 -13.78
CA PRO A 13 -10.67 -13.66 -13.47
C PRO A 13 -11.15 -12.25 -13.10
N ASN A 14 -10.57 -11.70 -12.03
CA ASN A 14 -10.60 -10.29 -11.63
C ASN A 14 -11.70 -9.83 -10.66
N THR A 15 -12.00 -10.59 -9.60
CA THR A 15 -12.00 -9.88 -8.32
C THR A 15 -10.54 -9.61 -8.02
N ARG A 16 -10.09 -8.35 -8.15
CA ARG A 16 -8.82 -7.94 -7.54
C ARG A 16 -9.08 -8.14 -6.05
N THR A 17 -8.82 -9.35 -5.56
CA THR A 17 -8.95 -9.71 -4.16
C THR A 17 -7.99 -8.79 -3.46
N THR A 18 -8.51 -7.68 -2.92
CA THR A 18 -7.82 -6.87 -1.93
C THR A 18 -7.66 -7.77 -0.72
N ARG A 19 -6.70 -8.71 -0.81
CA ARG A 19 -6.29 -9.52 0.32
C ARG A 19 -5.76 -8.48 1.29
N PRO A 20 -6.32 -8.36 2.50
CA PRO A 20 -5.73 -7.49 3.51
C PRO A 20 -4.25 -7.85 3.58
N LEU A 21 -3.38 -6.83 3.61
CA LEU A 21 -1.94 -7.05 3.60
C LEU A 21 -1.62 -8.01 4.76
N ALA A 22 -1.25 -9.27 4.45
CA ALA A 22 -0.89 -10.21 5.50
C ALA A 22 0.19 -9.56 6.37
N GLY A 23 0.07 -9.59 7.70
CA GLY A 23 0.84 -8.72 8.60
C GLY A 23 2.37 -8.70 8.39
N ARG A 24 2.96 -9.74 7.78
CA ARG A 24 4.37 -9.75 7.35
C ARG A 24 4.67 -8.76 6.22
N GLN A 25 3.80 -8.65 5.23
CA GLN A 25 3.92 -7.71 4.11
C GLN A 25 3.82 -6.27 4.62
N PHE A 26 2.90 -6.03 5.56
CA PHE A 26 2.74 -4.73 6.21
C PHE A 26 3.98 -4.33 7.01
N ALA A 27 4.55 -5.29 7.77
CA ALA A 27 5.78 -5.06 8.51
C ALA A 27 6.98 -4.78 7.57
N ALA A 28 7.09 -5.50 6.45
CA ALA A 28 8.13 -5.27 5.46
C ALA A 28 8.00 -3.89 4.80
N LEU A 29 6.79 -3.48 4.43
CA LEU A 29 6.54 -2.14 3.88
C LEU A 29 6.87 -1.05 4.90
N MET A 30 6.46 -1.21 6.15
CA MET A 30 6.78 -0.28 7.23
C MET A 30 8.29 -0.14 7.44
N ASP A 31 9.02 -1.27 7.42
CA ASP A 31 10.47 -1.28 7.62
C ASP A 31 11.19 -0.60 6.44
N ALA A 32 10.81 -0.94 5.20
CA ALA A 32 11.34 -0.30 4.00
C ALA A 32 11.09 1.22 3.99
N LEU A 33 9.88 1.66 4.37
CA LEU A 33 9.56 3.09 4.49
C LEU A 33 10.39 3.76 5.58
N CYS A 34 10.54 3.13 6.75
CA CYS A 34 11.35 3.67 7.84
C CYS A 34 12.87 3.67 7.56
N ALA A 35 13.34 2.80 6.67
CA ALA A 35 14.72 2.74 6.21
C ALA A 35 14.99 3.76 5.10
N THR A 36 14.00 4.00 4.22
CA THR A 36 14.12 4.88 3.05
C THR A 36 13.83 6.34 3.39
N PHE A 37 12.88 6.61 4.28
CA PHE A 37 12.37 7.95 4.59
C PHE A 37 12.58 8.34 6.04
N SER A 38 12.91 9.62 6.23
CA SER A 38 12.90 10.26 7.55
C SER A 38 11.47 10.62 7.99
N PHE A 39 11.28 10.94 9.27
CA PHE A 39 9.97 11.32 9.80
C PHE A 39 9.36 12.52 9.04
N GLU A 40 10.15 13.57 8.85
CA GLU A 40 9.75 14.75 8.07
C GLU A 40 9.41 14.41 6.61
N GLU A 41 10.15 13.48 5.99
CA GLU A 41 9.87 13.09 4.62
C GLU A 41 8.57 12.31 4.50
N ILE A 42 8.26 11.41 5.45
CA ILE A 42 6.98 10.71 5.48
C ILE A 42 5.83 11.69 5.69
N ARG A 43 6.04 12.70 6.54
CA ARG A 43 5.06 13.76 6.77
C ARG A 43 4.80 14.56 5.50
N SER A 44 5.86 15.03 4.85
CA SER A 44 5.77 15.72 3.56
C SER A 44 5.12 14.83 2.50
N LEU A 45 5.47 13.55 2.45
CA LEU A 45 4.90 12.60 1.49
C LEU A 45 3.38 12.44 1.66
N ALA A 46 2.89 12.34 2.89
CA ALA A 46 1.46 12.26 3.15
C ALA A 46 0.74 13.58 2.81
N ARG A 47 1.38 14.73 3.08
CA ARG A 47 0.82 16.04 2.72
C ARG A 47 0.79 16.27 1.22
N GLU A 48 1.88 15.99 0.53
CA GLU A 48 2.04 16.26 -0.90
C GLU A 48 1.39 15.17 -1.76
N GLY A 49 1.52 13.90 -1.35
CA GLY A 49 1.02 12.74 -2.09
C GLY A 49 -0.45 12.43 -1.87
N LEU A 50 -0.97 12.70 -0.67
CA LEU A 50 -2.37 12.40 -0.31
C LEU A 50 -3.20 13.65 0.03
N GLY A 51 -2.57 14.83 0.20
CA GLY A 51 -3.28 16.06 0.57
C GLY A 51 -3.81 16.07 2.00
N ILE A 52 -3.32 15.18 2.87
CA ILE A 52 -3.80 15.05 4.26
C ILE A 52 -2.80 15.61 5.27
N GLU A 53 -3.27 15.98 6.46
CA GLU A 53 -2.40 16.22 7.60
C GLU A 53 -2.17 14.89 8.35
N PRO A 54 -1.00 14.25 8.19
CA PRO A 54 -0.76 12.96 8.83
C PRO A 54 -0.73 13.05 10.37
N ASP A 55 -0.45 14.22 10.95
CA ASP A 55 -0.53 14.44 12.41
C ASP A 55 -1.97 14.41 12.95
N ASP A 56 -2.99 14.66 12.12
CA ASP A 56 -4.40 14.52 12.51
C ASP A 56 -4.85 13.04 12.53
N ILE A 57 -4.06 12.16 11.92
CA ILE A 57 -4.37 10.74 11.71
C ILE A 57 -3.50 9.85 12.61
N ALA A 58 -2.20 10.11 12.61
CA ALA A 58 -1.19 9.34 13.33
C ALA A 58 -0.66 10.17 14.51
N ALA A 59 -1.00 9.74 15.72
CA ALA A 59 -0.53 10.35 16.97
C ALA A 59 0.62 9.54 17.60
N GLY A 60 1.22 8.63 16.83
CA GLY A 60 2.23 7.70 17.29
C GLY A 60 3.41 8.38 17.99
N VAL A 61 3.76 7.85 19.17
CA VAL A 61 4.87 8.35 20.02
C VAL A 61 6.27 8.20 19.39
N ASN A 62 6.40 7.39 18.34
CA ASN A 62 7.65 7.09 17.66
C ASN A 62 7.42 6.87 16.17
N ARG A 63 8.46 7.05 15.34
CA ARG A 63 8.40 6.92 13.87
C ARG A 63 7.71 5.64 13.39
N ARG A 64 8.07 4.47 13.95
CA ARG A 64 7.43 3.20 13.54
C ARG A 64 5.92 3.18 13.80
N GLN A 65 5.50 3.67 14.96
CA GLN A 65 4.09 3.73 15.34
C GLN A 65 3.33 4.70 14.42
N TYR A 66 3.94 5.84 14.12
CA TYR A 66 3.39 6.84 13.21
C TYR A 66 3.18 6.28 11.80
N VAL A 67 4.19 5.61 11.24
CA VAL A 67 4.09 4.96 9.92
C VAL A 67 3.05 3.85 9.93
N PHE A 68 2.99 3.05 10.99
CA PHE A 68 1.97 2.01 11.14
C PHE A 68 0.55 2.59 11.12
N GLU A 69 0.28 3.62 11.92
CA GLU A 69 -1.04 4.26 11.99
C GLU A 69 -1.43 4.89 10.65
N LEU A 70 -0.49 5.57 9.99
CA LEU A 70 -0.70 6.14 8.66
C LEU A 70 -1.03 5.06 7.62
N LEU A 71 -0.27 3.96 7.59
CA LEU A 71 -0.53 2.85 6.68
C LEU A 71 -1.88 2.18 6.98
N VAL A 72 -2.27 2.04 8.26
CA VAL A 72 -3.59 1.49 8.64
C VAL A 72 -4.71 2.41 8.15
N TRP A 73 -4.53 3.72 8.26
CA TRP A 73 -5.47 4.69 7.71
C TRP A 73 -5.55 4.57 6.17
N CYS A 74 -4.41 4.46 5.49
CA CYS A 74 -4.36 4.27 4.04
C CYS A 74 -5.04 2.96 3.60
N GLU A 75 -4.91 1.88 4.37
CA GLU A 75 -5.59 0.61 4.10
C GLU A 75 -7.12 0.77 4.25
N ARG A 76 -7.57 1.45 5.31
CA ARG A 76 -8.99 1.69 5.57
C ARG A 76 -9.65 2.59 4.53
N GLY A 77 -8.92 3.61 4.05
CA GLY A 77 -9.39 4.57 3.06
C GLY A 77 -9.15 4.16 1.61
N ALA A 78 -8.56 2.98 1.34
CA ALA A 78 -8.11 2.56 0.02
C ALA A 78 -7.08 3.52 -0.64
N HIS A 79 -6.38 4.32 0.16
CA HIS A 79 -5.32 5.26 -0.25
C HIS A 79 -3.92 4.64 -0.28
N MET A 80 -3.79 3.35 0.04
CA MET A 80 -2.50 2.63 0.07
C MET A 80 -1.76 2.73 -1.26
N GLN A 81 -2.49 2.63 -2.38
CA GLN A 81 -1.88 2.71 -3.71
C GLN A 81 -1.33 4.11 -3.99
N GLU A 82 -2.09 5.17 -3.67
CA GLU A 82 -1.66 6.56 -3.85
C GLU A 82 -0.44 6.89 -2.98
N PHE A 83 -0.45 6.42 -1.73
CA PHE A 83 0.67 6.60 -0.80
C PHE A 83 1.96 5.93 -1.31
N VAL A 84 1.87 4.67 -1.73
CA VAL A 84 3.03 3.94 -2.27
C VAL A 84 3.50 4.56 -3.58
N ALA A 85 2.60 5.01 -4.45
CA ALA A 85 2.97 5.71 -5.68
C ALA A 85 3.69 7.03 -5.39
N ALA A 86 3.19 7.82 -4.42
CA ALA A 86 3.87 9.04 -3.97
C ALA A 86 5.26 8.73 -3.41
N ALA A 87 5.41 7.67 -2.61
CA ALA A 87 6.69 7.24 -2.07
C ALA A 87 7.70 6.89 -3.17
N LEU A 88 7.27 6.14 -4.20
CA LEU A 88 8.12 5.81 -5.34
C LEU A 88 8.46 7.03 -6.19
N ALA A 89 7.52 7.98 -6.34
CA ALA A 89 7.79 9.23 -7.06
C ALA A 89 8.78 10.13 -6.33
N ALA A 90 8.73 10.17 -4.99
CA ALA A 90 9.65 10.97 -4.18
C ALA A 90 11.06 10.38 -4.15
N LYS A 91 11.19 9.04 -4.12
CA LYS A 91 12.49 8.34 -4.17
C LYS A 91 12.44 7.16 -5.15
N PRO A 92 12.65 7.42 -6.45
CA PRO A 92 12.65 6.37 -7.46
C PRO A 92 13.82 5.38 -7.29
N ASP A 93 14.90 5.79 -6.62
CA ASP A 93 16.05 4.92 -6.32
C ASP A 93 15.80 3.91 -5.18
N ALA A 94 14.62 3.92 -4.56
CA ALA A 94 14.26 3.00 -3.47
C ALA A 94 13.89 1.61 -4.01
N THR A 95 14.89 0.86 -4.49
CA THR A 95 14.71 -0.46 -5.13
C THR A 95 13.94 -1.46 -4.24
N GLU A 96 14.18 -1.45 -2.92
CA GLU A 96 13.50 -2.36 -1.99
C GLU A 96 12.02 -2.01 -1.85
N LEU A 97 11.70 -0.71 -1.80
CA LEU A 97 10.33 -0.23 -1.77
C LEU A 97 9.60 -0.52 -3.09
N ALA A 98 10.28 -0.33 -4.22
CA ALA A 98 9.74 -0.65 -5.54
C ALA A 98 9.42 -2.13 -5.68
N ALA A 99 10.36 -3.01 -5.27
CA ALA A 99 10.15 -4.46 -5.30
C ALA A 99 8.99 -4.89 -4.40
N LEU A 100 8.83 -4.29 -3.21
CA LEU A 100 7.67 -4.53 -2.35
C LEU A 100 6.38 -4.02 -3.00
N ALA A 101 6.37 -2.81 -3.57
CA ALA A 101 5.21 -2.28 -4.26
C ALA A 101 4.76 -3.16 -5.43
N GLU A 102 5.69 -3.76 -6.18
CA GLU A 102 5.40 -4.74 -7.23
C GLU A 102 4.81 -6.03 -6.68
N GLN A 103 5.42 -6.60 -5.64
CA GLN A 103 4.91 -7.82 -4.99
C GLN A 103 3.49 -7.66 -4.43
N LEU A 104 3.17 -6.46 -3.96
CA LEU A 104 1.86 -6.12 -3.41
C LEU A 104 0.85 -5.69 -4.49
N GLY A 105 1.30 -5.52 -5.74
CA GLY A 105 0.46 -5.10 -6.86
C GLY A 105 0.14 -3.60 -6.90
N PHE A 106 0.89 -2.77 -6.15
CA PHE A 106 0.75 -1.31 -6.17
C PHE A 106 1.48 -0.66 -7.35
N ALA A 107 2.52 -1.30 -7.89
CA ALA A 107 3.30 -0.80 -9.02
C ALA A 107 2.55 -0.78 -10.38
N GLY A 108 1.33 -1.32 -10.43
CA GLY A 108 0.60 -1.57 -11.68
C GLY A 108 -0.22 -0.41 -12.26
N ASN A 109 -0.03 0.84 -11.83
CA ASN A 109 -0.74 1.98 -12.44
C ASN A 109 0.11 3.25 -12.59
N ALA A 110 1.43 3.11 -12.72
CA ALA A 110 2.22 4.17 -13.37
C ALA A 110 1.83 4.14 -14.86
N GLY A 111 0.82 4.94 -15.21
CA GLY A 111 0.31 5.04 -16.58
C GLY A 111 1.46 5.22 -17.55
N THR A 112 1.63 4.25 -18.43
CA THR A 112 2.42 4.39 -19.66
C THR A 112 1.66 5.42 -20.51
N PRO A 113 2.20 6.63 -20.79
CA PRO A 113 1.63 7.45 -21.83
C PRO A 113 1.94 6.75 -23.16
N GLY A 114 0.91 6.20 -23.79
CA GLY A 114 0.91 5.86 -25.21
C GLY A 114 0.60 7.08 -26.07
#